data_AF-A0A4Q9Y5R4-F1
#
_entry.id   AF-A0A4Q9Y5R4-F1
#
_cell.length_a   1.000
_cell.length_b   1.000
_cell.length_c   1.000
_cell.angle_alpha   90.00
_cell.angle_beta   90.00
_cell.angle_gamma   90.00
#
_symmetry.space_group_name_H-M   'P 1'
#
loop_
_entity.id
_entity.type
_entity.pdbx_description
1 polymer ?
#
loop_
_entity_poly.entity_id
_entity_poly.type
_entity_poly.pdbx_seq_one_letter_code
_entity_poly.pdbx_strand_id
1 'polypeptide(L)'
;MDLLNTSISYNIDGAGNTSSVIAGIRGAVEGRLKVTANITLYPTDLEQGNTFDDLSKKQLFALASKKLPTVLTKLSYSNYQFFVQNDVPVRVTAYSDISETGTYVTLNATLTSTDFDGHDDLTTVGYSDIKTTVSKIVAKEFAASPTEV
;
A
#
# COMPACT_ATOMS: atom_id res chain seq x y z
N MET A 1 8.22 -2.70 -6.98
CA MET A 1 8.50 -2.90 -5.54
C MET A 1 8.49 -4.38 -5.16
N ASP A 2 9.45 -4.83 -4.34
CA ASP A 2 9.42 -6.17 -3.73
C ASP A 2 8.52 -6.20 -2.48
N LEU A 3 7.64 -7.18 -2.41
CA LEU A 3 6.71 -7.38 -1.30
C LEU A 3 7.09 -8.61 -0.48
N LEU A 4 7.02 -8.48 0.83
CA LEU A 4 7.30 -9.54 1.79
C LEU A 4 6.02 -9.89 2.55
N ASN A 5 5.73 -11.19 2.64
CA ASN A 5 4.75 -11.72 3.58
C ASN A 5 5.33 -11.67 4.98
N THR A 6 4.65 -10.99 5.89
CA THR A 6 5.06 -10.86 7.30
C THR A 6 4.18 -11.68 8.24
N SER A 7 2.96 -12.01 7.85
CA SER A 7 2.04 -12.84 8.65
C SER A 7 0.88 -13.36 7.80
N ILE A 8 0.31 -14.49 8.23
CA ILE A 8 -0.99 -15.00 7.77
C ILE A 8 -1.80 -15.34 9.02
N SER A 9 -3.00 -14.79 9.15
CA SER A 9 -3.94 -15.09 10.23
C SER A 9 -5.27 -15.56 9.64
N TYR A 10 -5.85 -16.61 10.21
CA TYR A 10 -7.11 -17.20 9.77
C TYR A 10 -8.21 -16.84 10.76
N ASN A 11 -9.33 -16.34 10.27
CA ASN A 11 -10.51 -16.08 11.07
C ASN A 11 -11.51 -17.22 10.86
N ILE A 12 -11.75 -18.00 11.92
CA ILE A 12 -12.64 -19.15 11.88
C ILE A 12 -14.02 -18.75 12.43
N ASP A 13 -15.09 -19.12 11.73
CA ASP A 13 -16.47 -18.86 12.19
C ASP A 13 -16.93 -19.87 13.26
N GLY A 14 -18.13 -19.68 13.80
CA GLY A 14 -18.70 -20.57 14.81
C GLY A 14 -19.02 -21.98 14.33
N ALA A 15 -19.00 -22.24 13.01
CA ALA A 15 -19.16 -23.56 12.41
C ALA A 15 -17.82 -24.24 12.11
N GLY A 16 -16.69 -23.56 12.38
CA GLY A 16 -15.35 -24.09 12.15
C GLY A 16 -14.81 -23.83 10.74
N ASN A 17 -15.49 -23.04 9.90
CA ASN A 17 -15.02 -22.70 8.56
C ASN A 17 -14.14 -21.45 8.58
N THR A 18 -13.14 -21.39 7.69
CA THR A 18 -12.37 -20.16 7.48
C THR A 18 -13.24 -19.10 6.80
N SER A 19 -13.63 -18.06 7.56
CA SER A 19 -14.48 -16.95 7.10
C SER A 19 -13.71 -15.83 6.41
N SER A 20 -12.43 -15.64 6.77
CA SER A 20 -11.52 -14.69 6.13
C SER A 20 -10.07 -15.01 6.49
N VAL A 21 -9.15 -14.49 5.69
CA VAL A 21 -7.70 -14.57 5.95
C VAL A 21 -7.11 -13.17 5.93
N ILE A 22 -6.28 -12.85 6.93
CA ILE A 22 -5.53 -11.59 6.98
C ILE A 22 -4.09 -11.89 6.59
N ALA A 23 -3.60 -11.25 5.53
CA ALA A 23 -2.22 -11.33 5.11
C ALA A 23 -1.49 -10.03 5.41
N GLY A 24 -0.41 -10.13 6.20
CA GLY A 24 0.50 -9.02 6.47
C GLY A 24 1.49 -8.85 5.33
N ILE A 25 1.58 -7.65 4.76
CA ILE A 25 2.47 -7.29 3.66
C ILE A 25 3.36 -6.13 4.10
N ARG A 26 4.66 -6.25 3.81
CA ARG A 26 5.61 -5.14 3.90
C ARG A 26 6.29 -4.95 2.55
N GLY A 27 6.36 -3.70 2.10
CA GLY A 27 7.09 -3.33 0.88
C GLY A 27 7.86 -2.05 1.10
N ALA A 28 9.01 -1.92 0.43
CA ALA A 28 9.78 -0.68 0.47
C ALA A 28 10.55 -0.46 -0.83
N VAL A 29 10.62 0.79 -1.25
CA VAL A 29 11.58 1.32 -2.22
C VAL A 29 12.47 2.28 -1.43
N GLU A 30 13.76 1.98 -1.39
CA GLU A 30 14.72 2.67 -0.54
C GLU A 30 14.64 4.19 -0.70
N GLY A 31 14.48 4.90 0.42
CA GLY A 31 14.40 6.36 0.46
C GLY A 31 13.15 6.97 -0.19
N ARG A 32 12.21 6.17 -0.71
CA ARG A 32 11.10 6.67 -1.54
C ARG A 32 9.73 6.27 -1.04
N LEU A 33 9.50 4.98 -0.82
CA LEU A 33 8.18 4.47 -0.49
C LEU A 33 8.28 3.36 0.53
N LYS A 34 7.42 3.38 1.54
CA LYS A 34 7.26 2.28 2.49
C LYS A 34 5.78 1.97 2.65
N VAL A 35 5.43 0.70 2.47
CA VAL A 35 4.09 0.16 2.67
C VAL A 35 4.14 -0.83 3.82
N THR A 36 3.19 -0.74 4.74
CA THR A 36 2.90 -1.80 5.70
C THR A 36 1.39 -1.99 5.73
N ALA A 37 0.95 -3.21 5.40
CA ALA A 37 -0.44 -3.53 5.18
C ALA A 37 -0.83 -4.83 5.88
N ASN A 38 -2.04 -4.88 6.42
CA ASN A 38 -2.76 -6.10 6.72
C ASN A 38 -3.97 -6.11 5.79
N ILE A 39 -4.00 -7.04 4.84
CA ILE A 39 -5.06 -7.15 3.84
C ILE A 39 -5.99 -8.28 4.23
N THR A 40 -7.27 -7.98 4.43
CA THR A 40 -8.28 -9.03 4.61
C THR A 40 -8.74 -9.57 3.25
N LEU A 41 -8.67 -10.88 3.12
CA LEU A 41 -9.24 -11.68 2.05
C LEU A 41 -10.56 -12.27 2.52
N TYR A 42 -11.60 -12.07 1.72
CA TYR A 42 -12.93 -12.66 1.89
C TYR A 42 -13.17 -13.72 0.80
N PRO A 43 -14.16 -14.62 0.97
CA PRO A 43 -14.46 -15.62 -0.04
C PRO A 43 -14.74 -15.04 -1.44
N THR A 44 -15.22 -13.80 -1.52
CA THR A 44 -15.42 -13.06 -2.79
C THR A 44 -14.12 -12.70 -3.52
N ASP A 45 -12.96 -12.79 -2.85
CA ASP A 45 -11.65 -12.60 -3.47
C ASP A 45 -11.09 -13.92 -4.06
N LEU A 46 -11.78 -15.05 -3.86
CA LEU A 46 -11.40 -16.36 -4.38
C LEU A 46 -12.04 -16.63 -5.74
N GLU A 47 -11.40 -17.52 -6.51
CA GLU A 47 -12.04 -18.12 -7.69
C GLU A 47 -13.22 -19.00 -7.26
N GLN A 48 -14.25 -19.08 -8.11
CA GLN A 48 -15.46 -19.81 -7.82
C GLN A 48 -15.16 -21.29 -7.50
N GLY A 49 -15.62 -21.76 -6.34
CA GLY A 49 -15.45 -23.15 -5.90
C GLY A 49 -14.24 -23.42 -5.02
N ASN A 50 -13.33 -22.45 -4.86
CA ASN A 50 -12.19 -22.58 -3.94
C ASN A 50 -12.55 -22.13 -2.52
N THR A 51 -11.91 -22.75 -1.53
CA THR A 51 -11.93 -22.30 -0.14
C THR A 51 -10.55 -21.81 0.29
N PHE A 52 -10.47 -21.11 1.42
CA PHE A 52 -9.17 -20.70 1.96
C PHE A 52 -8.32 -21.89 2.43
N ASP A 53 -8.95 -23.00 2.78
CA ASP A 53 -8.27 -24.18 3.30
C ASP A 53 -7.49 -24.93 2.20
N ASP A 54 -7.85 -24.69 0.94
CA ASP A 54 -7.17 -25.24 -0.24
C ASP A 54 -5.89 -24.46 -0.61
N LEU A 55 -5.69 -23.26 -0.03
CA LEU A 55 -4.65 -22.34 -0.45
C LEU A 55 -3.41 -22.39 0.44
N SER A 56 -2.25 -22.49 -0.20
CA SER A 56 -0.96 -22.31 0.45
C SER A 56 -0.74 -20.85 0.89
N LYS A 57 0.17 -20.65 1.85
CA LYS A 57 0.62 -19.31 2.26
C LYS A 57 1.10 -18.44 1.08
N LYS A 58 1.71 -19.06 0.06
CA LYS A 58 2.17 -18.36 -1.14
C LYS A 58 1.00 -17.87 -1.99
N GLN A 59 -0.04 -18.68 -2.15
CA GLN A 59 -1.25 -18.29 -2.89
C GLN A 59 -2.03 -17.21 -2.15
N LEU A 60 -2.20 -17.32 -0.83
CA LEU A 60 -2.83 -16.29 -0.01
C LEU A 60 -2.08 -14.96 -0.09
N PHE A 61 -0.75 -15.00 -0.05
CA PHE A 61 0.07 -13.80 -0.24
C PHE A 61 -0.07 -13.20 -1.64
N ALA A 62 -0.13 -14.03 -2.68
CA ALA A 62 -0.34 -13.56 -4.05
C ALA A 62 -1.70 -12.86 -4.22
N LEU A 63 -2.77 -13.42 -3.65
CA LEU A 63 -4.10 -12.79 -3.63
C LEU A 63 -4.08 -11.45 -2.91
N ALA A 64 -3.49 -11.39 -1.73
CA ALA A 64 -3.39 -10.15 -0.96
C ALA A 64 -2.55 -9.08 -1.67
N SER A 65 -1.44 -9.48 -2.29
CA SER A 65 -0.58 -8.61 -3.09
C SER A 65 -1.31 -8.08 -4.33
N LYS A 66 -2.14 -8.89 -4.98
CA LYS A 66 -2.99 -8.48 -6.10
C LYS A 66 -4.08 -7.49 -5.69
N LYS A 67 -4.61 -7.62 -4.46
CA LYS A 67 -5.64 -6.72 -3.91
C LYS A 67 -5.09 -5.38 -3.43
N LEU A 68 -3.83 -5.36 -2.97
CA LEU A 68 -3.19 -4.18 -2.37
C LEU A 68 -3.26 -2.90 -3.25
N PRO A 69 -2.97 -2.91 -4.56
CA PRO A 69 -3.06 -1.70 -5.40
C PRO A 69 -4.44 -1.03 -5.38
N THR A 70 -5.51 -1.83 -5.39
CA THR A 70 -6.90 -1.33 -5.31
C THR A 70 -7.23 -0.74 -3.94
N VAL A 71 -6.59 -1.23 -2.87
CA VAL A 71 -6.72 -0.64 -1.53
C VAL A 71 -5.95 0.69 -1.46
N LEU A 72 -4.76 0.76 -2.06
CA LEU A 72 -3.92 1.96 -2.06
C LEU A 72 -4.58 3.16 -2.76
N THR A 73 -5.46 2.93 -3.74
CA THR A 73 -6.19 4.04 -4.42
C THR A 73 -7.23 4.71 -3.52
N LYS A 74 -7.62 4.06 -2.42
CA LYS A 74 -8.59 4.57 -1.44
C LYS A 74 -7.94 5.28 -0.26
N LEU A 75 -6.61 5.34 -0.23
CA LEU A 75 -5.89 5.97 0.87
C LEU A 75 -6.30 7.43 1.05
N SER A 76 -6.57 7.79 2.30
CA SER A 76 -6.68 9.18 2.71
C SER A 76 -5.31 9.64 3.22
N TYR A 77 -4.90 10.83 2.81
CA TYR A 77 -3.65 11.42 3.29
C TYR A 77 -3.91 12.06 4.64
N SER A 78 -3.30 11.52 5.69
CA SER A 78 -3.52 11.98 7.06
C SER A 78 -2.63 13.17 7.42
N ASN A 79 -1.40 13.24 6.88
CA ASN A 79 -0.50 14.37 7.08
C ASN A 79 0.64 14.40 6.04
N TYR A 80 1.34 15.54 5.96
CA TYR A 80 2.64 15.65 5.29
C TYR A 80 3.56 16.57 6.08
N GLN A 81 4.86 16.33 5.98
CA GLN A 81 5.89 17.10 6.68
C GLN A 81 7.00 17.52 5.72
N PHE A 82 7.32 18.82 5.73
CA PHE A 82 8.50 19.35 5.07
C PHE A 82 9.73 19.18 5.98
N PHE A 83 10.83 18.74 5.39
CA PHE A 83 12.16 18.79 6.00
C PHE A 83 12.89 20.00 5.44
N VAL A 84 13.41 20.83 6.33
CA VAL A 84 14.00 22.12 6.00
C VAL A 84 15.48 22.08 6.35
N GLN A 85 16.31 22.62 5.46
CA GLN A 85 17.74 22.84 5.67
C GLN A 85 18.05 24.29 5.33
N ASN A 86 18.66 25.02 6.27
CA ASN A 86 18.97 26.45 6.10
C ASN A 86 17.75 27.29 5.69
N ASP A 87 16.60 27.04 6.32
CA ASP A 87 15.31 27.70 6.02
C ASP A 87 14.73 27.42 4.62
N VAL A 88 15.26 26.42 3.91
CA VAL A 88 14.75 25.97 2.60
C VAL A 88 14.20 24.55 2.70
N PRO A 89 12.96 24.27 2.29
CA PRO A 89 12.44 22.91 2.22
C PRO A 89 13.21 22.08 1.17
N VAL A 90 13.76 20.94 1.60
CA VAL A 90 14.56 20.05 0.74
C VAL A 90 13.86 18.72 0.45
N ARG A 91 12.85 18.36 1.25
CA ARG A 91 12.14 17.09 1.14
C ARG A 91 10.75 17.16 1.77
N VAL A 92 9.83 16.37 1.25
CA VAL A 92 8.51 16.14 1.84
C VAL A 92 8.35 14.67 2.19
N THR A 93 7.82 14.35 3.37
CA THR A 93 7.28 13.02 3.65
C THR A 93 5.77 13.10 3.81
N ALA A 94 5.05 12.37 2.97
CA ALA A 94 3.60 12.23 3.02
C ALA A 94 3.24 10.91 3.72
N TYR A 95 2.25 10.98 4.60
CA TYR A 95 1.72 9.86 5.36
C TYR A 95 0.28 9.62 4.95
N SER A 96 -0.06 8.37 4.67
CA SER A 96 -1.41 7.96 4.34
C SER A 96 -1.75 6.68 5.07
N ASP A 97 -3.01 6.56 5.43
CA ASP A 97 -3.52 5.35 6.03
C ASP A 97 -4.96 5.07 5.62
N ILE A 98 -5.34 3.80 5.78
CA ILE A 98 -6.71 3.31 5.66
C ILE A 98 -6.91 2.27 6.75
N SER A 99 -8.07 2.33 7.38
CA SER A 99 -8.50 1.37 8.40
C SER A 99 -9.97 1.05 8.17
N GLU A 100 -10.24 0.08 7.29
CA GLU A 100 -11.58 -0.33 6.89
C GLU A 100 -11.73 -1.84 7.01
N THR A 101 -12.78 -2.30 7.68
CA THR A 101 -13.23 -3.71 7.80
C THR A 101 -12.12 -4.76 7.62
N GLY A 102 -11.26 -4.87 8.64
CA GLY A 102 -10.17 -5.86 8.71
C GLY A 102 -8.93 -5.52 7.86
N THR A 103 -8.99 -4.52 6.99
CA THR A 103 -7.85 -4.04 6.19
C THR A 103 -7.27 -2.78 6.80
N TYR A 104 -5.99 -2.83 7.11
CA TYR A 104 -5.22 -1.69 7.62
C TYR A 104 -3.99 -1.48 6.74
N VAL A 105 -3.83 -0.31 6.14
CA VAL A 105 -2.64 0.01 5.35
C VAL A 105 -2.07 1.34 5.81
N THR A 106 -0.75 1.39 5.90
CA THR A 106 0.03 2.60 6.08
C THR A 106 1.00 2.76 4.91
N LEU A 107 1.11 3.98 4.43
CA LEU A 107 1.97 4.38 3.33
C LEU A 107 2.77 5.62 3.74
N ASN A 108 4.09 5.53 3.62
CA ASN A 108 4.97 6.68 3.76
C ASN A 108 5.68 6.91 2.43
N ALA A 109 5.53 8.09 1.85
CA ALA A 109 6.18 8.49 0.61
C ALA A 109 7.12 9.66 0.87
N THR A 110 8.34 9.59 0.35
CA THR A 110 9.37 10.63 0.49
C THR A 110 9.68 11.21 -0.89
N LEU A 111 9.55 12.54 -0.98
CA LEU A 111 9.54 13.30 -2.21
C LEU A 111 10.55 14.45 -2.17
N THR A 112 11.14 14.78 -3.31
CA THR A 112 11.97 15.96 -3.55
C THR A 112 11.33 16.83 -4.64
N SER A 113 11.84 18.05 -4.88
CA SER A 113 11.28 18.95 -5.91
C SER A 113 11.18 18.29 -7.29
N THR A 114 12.16 17.45 -7.64
CA THR A 114 12.20 16.67 -8.89
C THR A 114 11.01 15.72 -9.11
N ASP A 115 10.20 15.43 -8.07
CA ASP A 115 9.01 14.60 -8.18
C ASP A 115 7.75 15.35 -8.59
N PHE A 116 7.80 16.69 -8.57
CA PHE A 116 6.64 17.54 -8.79
C PHE A 116 6.74 18.20 -10.17
N ASP A 117 5.80 17.85 -11.04
CA ASP A 117 5.72 18.43 -12.38
C ASP A 117 5.47 19.95 -12.28
N GLY A 118 6.41 20.76 -12.78
CA GLY A 118 6.27 22.21 -12.77
C GLY A 118 6.61 22.91 -11.45
N HIS A 119 7.21 22.20 -10.49
CA HIS A 119 7.68 22.78 -9.24
C HIS A 119 9.18 22.53 -9.05
N ASP A 120 10.00 23.55 -9.34
CA ASP A 120 11.44 23.49 -9.05
C ASP A 120 11.74 23.76 -7.57
N ASP A 121 10.75 24.28 -6.81
CA ASP A 121 10.83 24.60 -5.39
C ASP A 121 9.64 24.03 -4.60
N LEU A 122 9.94 23.35 -3.50
CA LEU A 122 8.99 22.76 -2.56
C LEU A 122 8.16 23.79 -1.77
N THR A 123 8.56 25.06 -1.71
CA THR A 123 7.74 26.11 -1.05
C THR A 123 6.39 26.34 -1.75
N THR A 124 6.29 25.96 -3.02
CA THR A 124 5.09 26.12 -3.86
C THR A 124 4.20 24.88 -3.89
N VAL A 125 4.63 23.79 -3.28
CA VAL A 125 3.95 22.49 -3.30
C VAL A 125 2.81 22.49 -2.29
N GLY A 126 1.59 22.27 -2.79
CA GLY A 126 0.39 22.14 -1.98
C GLY A 126 -0.02 20.68 -1.76
N TYR A 127 -1.07 20.51 -0.95
CA TYR A 127 -1.67 19.21 -0.67
C TYR A 127 -2.08 18.43 -1.94
N SER A 128 -2.66 19.12 -2.93
CA SER A 128 -3.11 18.51 -4.19
C SER A 128 -1.94 17.92 -4.99
N ASP A 129 -0.81 18.62 -5.02
CA ASP A 129 0.39 18.20 -5.73
C ASP A 129 0.97 16.95 -5.07
N ILE A 130 1.09 16.96 -3.73
CA ILE A 130 1.52 15.80 -2.95
C ILE A 130 0.64 14.59 -3.22
N LYS A 131 -0.69 14.75 -3.11
CA LYS A 131 -1.64 13.66 -3.36
C LYS A 131 -1.49 13.09 -4.77
N THR A 132 -1.34 13.95 -5.77
CA THR A 132 -1.21 13.54 -7.18
C THR A 132 0.11 12.81 -7.41
N THR A 133 1.22 13.36 -6.92
CA THR A 133 2.56 12.78 -7.07
C THR A 133 2.69 11.44 -6.36
N VAL A 134 2.22 11.31 -5.12
CA VAL A 134 2.26 10.02 -4.41
C VAL A 134 1.42 8.97 -5.14
N SER A 135 0.23 9.34 -5.63
CA SER A 135 -0.61 8.43 -6.41
C SER A 135 0.09 7.94 -7.69
N LYS A 136 0.82 8.82 -8.39
CA LYS A 136 1.64 8.46 -9.57
C LYS A 136 2.77 7.50 -9.20
N ILE A 137 3.49 7.75 -8.11
CA ILE A 137 4.60 6.90 -7.64
C ILE A 137 4.08 5.51 -7.27
N VAL A 138 2.98 5.43 -6.50
CA VAL A 138 2.34 4.16 -6.16
C VAL A 138 1.92 3.42 -7.43
N ALA A 139 1.23 4.09 -8.36
CA ALA A 139 0.83 3.45 -9.62
C ALA A 139 2.03 2.89 -10.39
N LYS A 140 3.15 3.63 -10.46
CA LYS A 140 4.38 3.17 -11.14
C LYS A 140 4.98 1.93 -10.47
N GLU A 141 5.09 1.94 -9.13
CA GLU A 141 5.72 0.85 -8.38
C GLU A 141 4.92 -0.46 -8.41
N PHE A 142 3.61 -0.37 -8.57
CA PHE A 142 2.70 -1.51 -8.63
C PHE A 142 2.26 -1.89 -10.06
N ALA A 143 2.39 -1.01 -11.06
CA ALA A 143 2.19 -1.34 -12.47
C ALA A 143 3.37 -2.14 -13.06
N ALA A 144 4.56 -2.02 -12.48
CA ALA A 144 5.77 -2.72 -12.94
C ALA A 144 5.84 -4.21 -12.55
N SER A 145 4.76 -4.81 -12.03
CA SER A 145 4.67 -6.26 -11.83
C SER A 145 3.86 -6.88 -12.97
N PRO A 146 4.48 -7.25 -14.11
CA PRO A 146 3.84 -8.20 -14.99
C PRO A 146 3.72 -9.51 -14.20
N THR A 147 2.49 -9.94 -13.98
CA THR A 147 2.17 -11.32 -13.69
C THR A 147 2.76 -12.18 -14.81
N GLU A 148 3.96 -12.72 -14.62
CA GLU A 148 4.35 -13.92 -15.36
C GLU A 148 3.60 -15.08 -14.70
N VAL A 149 2.64 -15.59 -15.47
CA VAL A 149 1.97 -16.88 -15.28
C VAL A 149 2.78 -17.93 -16.03
#